data_AF-A0A1H1S6A9-F1
#
_entry.id   AF-A0A1H1S6A9-F1
#
_cell.length_a   1.000
_cell.length_b   1.000
_cell.length_c   1.000
_cell.angle_alpha   90.00
_cell.angle_beta   90.00
_cell.angle_gamma   90.00
#
_symmetry.space_group_name_H-M   'P 1'
#
loop_
_entity.id
_entity.type
_entity.pdbx_description
1 polymer ?
#
loop_
_entity_poly.entity_id
_entity_poly.type
_entity_poly.pdbx_seq_one_letter_code
_entity_poly.pdbx_strand_id
1 'polypeptide(L)'
;MHFSRRGVLAGASALALASCGGGGGGSGSGSGSQPPATGGPPSGPAPAPTPTPIPTPTPTPTQAANSPFRAAVADDYLRALVTDIHVEGGDPAADYLLNYETAFFPGSNLYRVRLILRDAASGTDVAMWARQGDRDFTGGIPDTVLFSQRTLPSYTGITALARVDWSRIDWNRTALTTYTAPAEAGIEPDRVLTREDIHARFAAAAEPAVRLTVGAGAAGATHFNSFAAAIRSLYRTGTPIARSTFPCSDIAAFSNQVLIECVDDGWSEEMPALRSGGIDEGLLVPPFVTLRGRGDTRLFLPDTGGTAPVLEAPFSFRIEDMEIENRGRGYALHIDNANGLSRRDERDGASLRFPLVSVMKNVRFVGSPLQQTWLQGCGLSNGHLMVMEGCTSEAAAAKNIFGIHNSPATTDPGRVEILDSTFNDADFPGAAALQLVTSFAQGTPHEVAVRGSTLDRIVSGSAAGASAFVLV
;
A
#
# COMPACT_ATOMS: atom_id res chain seq x y z
N MET A 1 -11.68 11.50 44.87
CA MET A 1 -12.95 11.90 44.21
C MET A 1 -13.46 10.71 43.43
N HIS A 2 -14.53 10.09 43.94
CA HIS A 2 -15.25 9.01 43.26
C HIS A 2 -16.38 9.61 42.44
N PHE A 3 -16.49 9.24 41.16
CA PHE A 3 -17.76 9.34 40.44
C PHE A 3 -18.22 7.96 39.99
N SER A 4 -19.49 7.71 40.28
CA SER A 4 -20.18 6.42 40.20
C SER A 4 -21.40 6.58 39.29
N ARG A 5 -21.54 5.61 38.35
CA ARG A 5 -22.78 5.09 37.71
C ARG A 5 -23.57 6.11 36.85
N ARG A 6 -24.35 5.79 35.80
CA ARG A 6 -25.12 4.62 35.36
C ARG A 6 -25.24 4.66 33.82
N GLY A 7 -25.46 3.49 33.19
CA GLY A 7 -25.68 3.36 31.75
C GLY A 7 -27.11 3.66 31.30
N VAL A 8 -27.43 3.35 30.04
CA VAL A 8 -28.76 2.99 29.54
C VAL A 8 -28.70 2.56 28.05
N LEU A 9 -29.37 1.42 27.81
CA LEU A 9 -30.05 0.86 26.64
C LEU A 9 -29.39 0.61 25.26
N ALA A 10 -29.55 -0.67 24.89
CA ALA A 10 -29.53 -1.25 23.56
C ALA A 10 -30.70 -0.79 22.68
N GLY A 11 -30.44 -0.67 21.38
CA GLY A 11 -31.44 -0.57 20.32
C GLY A 11 -31.12 -1.58 19.21
N ALA A 12 -31.94 -2.62 19.08
CA ALA A 12 -31.89 -3.59 17.99
C ALA A 12 -32.76 -3.07 16.84
N SER A 13 -32.18 -2.94 15.64
CA SER A 13 -32.92 -2.65 14.41
C SER A 13 -32.90 -3.87 13.51
N ALA A 14 -34.07 -4.48 13.34
CA ALA A 14 -34.34 -5.51 12.35
C ALA A 14 -34.56 -4.83 10.98
N LEU A 15 -33.77 -5.21 9.97
CA LEU A 15 -34.08 -4.91 8.57
C LEU A 15 -34.82 -6.09 7.94
N ALA A 16 -36.03 -5.81 7.47
CA ALA A 16 -36.86 -6.70 6.68
C ALA A 16 -36.32 -6.79 5.24
N LEU A 17 -36.14 -8.02 4.75
CA LEU A 17 -35.94 -8.32 3.34
C LEU A 17 -37.30 -8.43 2.66
N ALA A 18 -37.58 -7.53 1.72
CA ALA A 18 -38.69 -7.65 0.79
C ALA A 18 -38.36 -6.96 -0.54
N SER A 19 -38.02 -7.73 -1.56
CA SER A 19 -38.53 -7.48 -2.92
C SER A 19 -38.43 -8.74 -3.76
N CYS A 20 -39.59 -9.21 -4.18
CA CYS A 20 -39.80 -10.23 -5.20
C CYS A 20 -40.16 -9.52 -6.50
N GLY A 21 -39.77 -10.10 -7.64
CA GLY A 21 -40.55 -10.02 -8.88
C GLY A 21 -40.03 -9.06 -9.95
N GLY A 22 -39.72 -9.62 -11.12
CA GLY A 22 -39.49 -8.86 -12.34
C GLY A 22 -39.03 -9.73 -13.50
N GLY A 23 -39.90 -10.61 -14.00
CA GLY A 23 -39.68 -11.37 -15.22
C GLY A 23 -39.93 -10.52 -16.48
N GLY A 24 -39.25 -10.86 -17.58
CA GLY A 24 -39.48 -10.28 -18.90
C GLY A 24 -38.78 -11.11 -19.98
N GLY A 25 -39.56 -11.89 -20.73
CA GLY A 25 -39.09 -12.69 -21.86
C GLY A 25 -38.84 -11.86 -23.12
N GLY A 26 -38.02 -12.40 -24.01
CA GLY A 26 -37.73 -11.83 -25.32
C GLY A 26 -37.17 -12.89 -26.25
N SER A 27 -38.05 -13.66 -26.87
CA SER A 27 -37.79 -14.61 -27.95
C SER A 27 -37.46 -13.89 -29.25
N GLY A 28 -36.26 -14.13 -29.80
CA GLY A 28 -35.83 -13.65 -31.12
C GLY A 28 -35.24 -14.80 -31.94
N SER A 29 -36.10 -15.50 -32.68
CA SER A 29 -35.73 -16.55 -33.63
C SER A 29 -35.27 -15.93 -34.95
N GLY A 30 -33.98 -16.06 -35.27
CA GLY A 30 -33.38 -15.63 -36.54
C GLY A 30 -32.77 -16.83 -37.26
N SER A 31 -33.60 -17.55 -38.01
CA SER A 31 -33.19 -18.64 -38.91
C SER A 31 -32.54 -18.05 -40.17
N GLY A 32 -31.21 -18.12 -40.24
CA GLY A 32 -30.43 -17.85 -41.46
C GLY A 32 -29.98 -19.16 -42.09
N SER A 33 -30.56 -19.54 -43.22
CA SER A 33 -30.22 -20.72 -44.00
C SER A 33 -28.89 -20.54 -44.74
N GLN A 34 -27.87 -21.31 -44.34
CA GLN A 34 -26.57 -21.40 -44.99
C GLN A 34 -26.53 -22.59 -45.98
N PRO A 35 -25.94 -22.44 -47.18
CA PRO A 35 -25.94 -23.46 -48.24
C PRO A 35 -25.02 -24.66 -47.93
N PRO A 36 -25.27 -25.83 -48.56
CA PRO A 36 -24.60 -27.09 -48.21
C PRO A 36 -23.16 -27.13 -48.69
N ALA A 37 -22.23 -27.37 -47.75
CA ALA A 37 -20.83 -27.65 -48.04
C ALA A 37 -20.67 -29.09 -48.55
N THR A 38 -19.97 -29.20 -49.67
CA THR A 38 -19.60 -30.43 -50.38
C THR A 38 -18.65 -31.29 -49.55
N GLY A 39 -18.90 -32.62 -49.56
CA GLY A 39 -18.17 -33.61 -48.78
C GLY A 39 -16.71 -33.77 -49.19
N GLY A 40 -15.81 -33.62 -48.21
CA GLY A 40 -14.42 -34.05 -48.28
C GLY A 40 -14.25 -35.53 -47.88
N PRO A 41 -13.22 -36.22 -48.40
CA PRO A 41 -12.99 -37.64 -48.18
C PRO A 41 -12.69 -37.99 -46.71
N PRO A 42 -12.99 -39.23 -46.27
CA PRO A 42 -12.85 -39.66 -44.89
C PRO A 42 -11.38 -39.64 -44.45
N SER A 43 -11.06 -38.80 -43.47
CA SER A 43 -9.76 -38.78 -42.79
C SER A 43 -9.61 -40.06 -41.95
N GLY A 44 -8.53 -40.80 -42.17
CA GLY A 44 -8.18 -42.00 -41.41
C GLY A 44 -7.97 -41.73 -39.91
N PRO A 45 -8.00 -42.78 -39.08
CA PRO A 45 -7.92 -42.64 -37.62
C PRO A 45 -6.61 -41.97 -37.21
N ALA A 46 -6.73 -40.89 -36.42
CA ALA A 46 -5.60 -40.18 -35.85
C ALA A 46 -4.81 -41.12 -34.92
N PRO A 47 -3.46 -41.14 -35.00
CA PRO A 47 -2.63 -41.95 -34.14
C PRO A 47 -2.85 -41.59 -32.66
N ALA A 48 -2.94 -42.61 -31.81
CA ALA A 48 -3.13 -42.45 -30.38
C ALA A 48 -1.96 -41.62 -29.79
N PRO A 49 -2.24 -40.61 -28.94
CA PRO A 49 -1.21 -39.77 -28.36
C PRO A 49 -0.25 -40.62 -27.52
N THR A 50 1.04 -40.44 -27.76
CA THR A 50 2.09 -41.05 -26.94
C THR A 50 1.96 -40.55 -25.50
N PRO A 51 1.94 -41.42 -24.48
CA PRO A 51 1.82 -40.99 -23.10
C PRO A 51 3.00 -40.08 -22.73
N THR A 52 2.68 -38.86 -22.31
CA THR A 52 3.66 -37.90 -21.80
C THR A 52 4.33 -38.50 -20.56
N PRO A 53 5.68 -38.52 -20.47
CA PRO A 53 6.37 -39.02 -19.29
C PRO A 53 5.90 -38.26 -18.05
N ILE A 54 5.51 -39.01 -17.02
CA ILE A 54 5.17 -38.45 -15.71
C ILE A 54 6.45 -37.82 -15.15
N PRO A 55 6.47 -36.51 -14.84
CA PRO A 55 7.63 -35.89 -14.24
C PRO A 55 7.99 -36.60 -12.94
N THR A 56 9.24 -37.02 -12.81
CA THR A 56 9.79 -37.54 -11.57
C THR A 56 9.58 -36.50 -10.47
N PRO A 57 9.07 -36.86 -9.29
CA PRO A 57 8.88 -35.89 -8.21
C PRO A 57 10.23 -35.25 -7.87
N THR A 58 10.31 -33.94 -8.04
CA THR A 58 11.44 -33.13 -7.56
C THR A 58 11.54 -33.33 -6.05
N PRO A 59 12.73 -33.67 -5.49
CA PRO A 59 12.88 -33.81 -4.05
C PRO A 59 12.41 -32.53 -3.34
N THR A 60 11.54 -32.69 -2.36
CA THR A 60 11.07 -31.57 -1.54
C THR A 60 12.27 -30.97 -0.81
N PRO A 61 12.57 -29.67 -0.97
CA PRO A 61 13.67 -29.04 -0.25
C PRO A 61 13.43 -29.21 1.25
N THR A 62 14.44 -29.71 1.94
CA THR A 62 14.41 -29.88 3.40
C THR A 62 14.30 -28.50 4.04
N GLN A 63 13.28 -28.27 4.89
CA GLN A 63 12.92 -26.99 5.51
C GLN A 63 14.04 -26.27 6.29
N ALA A 64 15.20 -26.89 6.50
CA ALA A 64 16.31 -26.27 7.24
C ALA A 64 16.95 -25.07 6.51
N ALA A 65 16.76 -24.90 5.20
CA ALA A 65 17.47 -23.88 4.41
C ALA A 65 16.87 -22.47 4.46
N ASN A 66 15.67 -22.27 5.02
CA ASN A 66 14.95 -20.99 4.92
C ASN A 66 14.59 -20.37 6.29
N SER A 67 15.33 -20.70 7.36
CA SER A 67 15.13 -20.01 8.64
C SER A 67 15.48 -18.52 8.46
N PRO A 68 14.67 -17.57 8.96
CA PRO A 68 15.01 -16.15 8.87
C PRO A 68 16.03 -15.73 9.93
N PHE A 69 16.44 -16.67 10.79
CA PHE A 69 17.40 -16.47 11.86
C PHE A 69 18.74 -17.09 11.52
N ARG A 70 19.79 -16.53 12.11
CA ARG A 70 21.16 -17.04 12.00
C ARG A 70 21.22 -18.49 12.42
N ALA A 71 22.02 -19.28 11.72
CA ALA A 71 22.25 -20.68 12.05
C ALA A 71 22.69 -20.94 13.51
N ALA A 72 23.29 -19.94 14.16
CA ALA A 72 23.72 -20.00 15.56
C ALA A 72 22.57 -19.84 16.59
N VAL A 73 21.38 -19.41 16.16
CA VAL A 73 20.22 -19.21 17.04
C VAL A 73 19.72 -20.54 17.59
N ALA A 74 19.92 -20.76 18.89
CA ALA A 74 19.56 -22.00 19.59
C ALA A 74 18.12 -22.00 20.15
N ASP A 75 17.38 -20.89 20.03
CA ASP A 75 16.00 -20.79 20.50
C ASP A 75 15.03 -21.47 19.52
N ASP A 76 14.78 -22.77 19.75
CA ASP A 76 13.85 -23.57 18.96
C ASP A 76 12.41 -23.02 18.98
N TYR A 77 12.00 -22.37 20.08
CA TYR A 77 10.66 -21.79 20.17
C TYR A 77 10.53 -20.59 19.23
N LEU A 78 11.48 -19.67 19.28
CA LEU A 78 11.51 -18.51 18.39
C LEU A 78 11.53 -18.94 16.92
N ARG A 79 12.36 -19.92 16.57
CA ARG A 79 12.48 -20.45 15.20
C ARG A 79 11.22 -21.17 14.72
N ALA A 80 10.46 -21.79 15.63
CA ALA A 80 9.17 -22.41 15.30
C ALA A 80 8.05 -21.37 15.20
N LEU A 81 8.06 -20.35 16.06
CA LEU A 81 7.04 -19.30 16.10
C LEU A 81 7.15 -18.36 14.90
N VAL A 82 8.36 -17.94 14.53
CA VAL A 82 8.58 -16.96 13.46
C VAL A 82 9.20 -17.67 12.27
N THR A 83 8.38 -17.87 11.24
CA THR A 83 8.73 -18.65 10.04
C THR A 83 9.42 -17.81 8.97
N ASP A 84 9.24 -16.49 9.02
CA ASP A 84 9.91 -15.53 8.14
C ASP A 84 9.96 -14.16 8.83
N ILE A 85 11.00 -13.36 8.59
CA ILE A 85 11.05 -11.96 9.01
C ILE A 85 11.94 -11.17 8.06
N HIS A 86 11.52 -9.96 7.72
CA HIS A 86 12.29 -9.00 6.94
C HIS A 86 12.38 -7.67 7.69
N VAL A 87 13.60 -7.13 7.80
CA VAL A 87 13.85 -5.81 8.38
C VAL A 87 13.94 -4.80 7.24
N GLU A 88 13.11 -3.76 7.29
CA GLU A 88 12.95 -2.78 6.22
C GLU A 88 13.55 -1.43 6.63
N GLY A 89 14.43 -0.90 5.78
CA GLY A 89 15.14 0.36 6.03
C GLY A 89 16.30 0.24 7.02
N GLY A 90 16.75 -0.98 7.30
CA GLY A 90 17.89 -1.28 8.16
C GLY A 90 19.24 -1.23 7.41
N ASP A 91 20.32 -1.42 8.16
CA ASP A 91 21.68 -1.61 7.62
C ASP A 91 22.02 -3.11 7.61
N PRO A 92 22.24 -3.75 6.45
CA PRO A 92 22.63 -5.17 6.38
C PRO A 92 23.92 -5.52 7.11
N ALA A 93 24.77 -4.54 7.44
CA ALA A 93 25.96 -4.75 8.26
C ALA A 93 25.66 -4.75 9.77
N ALA A 94 24.47 -4.29 10.19
CA ALA A 94 24.05 -4.28 11.58
C ALA A 94 23.42 -5.61 12.00
N ASP A 95 23.53 -5.90 13.29
CA ASP A 95 22.90 -7.06 13.90
C ASP A 95 21.53 -6.68 14.47
N TYR A 96 20.47 -7.27 13.91
CA TYR A 96 19.12 -7.12 14.43
C TYR A 96 18.67 -8.37 15.18
N LEU A 97 18.07 -8.18 16.35
CA LEU A 97 17.62 -9.23 17.25
C LEU A 97 16.10 -9.19 17.39
N LEU A 98 15.45 -10.37 17.38
CA LEU A 98 14.03 -10.47 17.68
C LEU A 98 13.79 -10.91 19.12
N ASN A 99 13.32 -9.99 19.95
CA ASN A 99 12.83 -10.29 21.29
C ASN A 99 11.33 -10.57 21.28
N TYR A 100 10.86 -11.43 22.18
CA TYR A 100 9.45 -11.80 22.24
C TYR A 100 8.94 -12.02 23.66
N GLU A 101 7.62 -11.90 23.82
CA GLU A 101 6.85 -12.32 24.99
C GLU A 101 5.55 -12.95 24.49
N THR A 102 5.20 -14.14 24.98
CA THR A 102 3.92 -14.81 24.74
C THR A 102 3.38 -15.30 26.08
N ALA A 103 2.62 -14.43 26.75
CA ALA A 103 2.31 -14.59 28.17
C ALA A 103 0.80 -14.68 28.41
N PHE A 104 0.40 -15.63 29.24
CA PHE A 104 -0.89 -15.64 29.93
C PHE A 104 -0.69 -15.35 31.42
N PHE A 105 -1.33 -14.30 31.92
CA PHE A 105 -1.31 -13.90 33.32
C PHE A 105 -2.62 -14.34 33.99
N PRO A 106 -2.66 -15.49 34.69
CA PRO A 106 -3.90 -16.06 35.21
C PRO A 106 -4.57 -15.15 36.25
N GLY A 107 -3.79 -14.41 37.05
CA GLY A 107 -4.32 -13.50 38.07
C GLY A 107 -5.14 -12.34 37.53
N SER A 108 -4.96 -11.97 36.25
CA SER A 108 -5.71 -10.91 35.58
C SER A 108 -6.48 -11.40 34.35
N ASN A 109 -6.46 -12.71 34.08
CA ASN A 109 -6.95 -13.32 32.85
C ASN A 109 -6.50 -12.55 31.59
N LEU A 110 -5.20 -12.26 31.50
CA LEU A 110 -4.64 -11.41 30.43
C LEU A 110 -3.70 -12.24 29.55
N TYR A 111 -4.01 -12.31 28.27
CA TYR A 111 -3.14 -12.81 27.21
C TYR A 111 -2.38 -11.64 26.60
N ARG A 112 -1.09 -11.82 26.33
CA ARG A 112 -0.23 -10.78 25.79
C ARG A 112 0.80 -11.39 24.84
N VAL A 113 0.95 -10.77 23.69
CA VAL A 113 2.05 -11.01 22.76
C VAL A 113 2.79 -9.71 22.52
N ARG A 114 4.12 -9.75 22.59
CA ARG A 114 5.01 -8.69 22.11
C ARG A 114 6.09 -9.32 21.24
N LEU A 115 6.38 -8.69 20.11
CA LEU A 115 7.51 -8.98 19.25
C LEU A 115 8.26 -7.66 19.05
N ILE A 116 9.54 -7.62 19.43
CA ILE A 116 10.35 -6.40 19.47
C ILE A 116 11.63 -6.64 18.67
N LEU A 117 11.79 -5.85 17.61
CA LEU A 117 13.04 -5.78 16.87
C LEU A 117 13.99 -4.82 17.58
N ARG A 118 15.19 -5.29 17.90
CA ARG A 118 16.26 -4.52 18.54
C ARG A 118 17.49 -4.45 17.65
N ASP A 119 18.10 -3.28 17.55
CA ASP A 119 19.47 -3.14 17.04
C ASP A 119 20.45 -3.49 18.15
N ALA A 120 21.27 -4.53 17.93
CA ALA A 120 22.21 -5.04 18.92
C ALA A 120 23.33 -4.04 19.24
N ALA A 121 23.79 -3.27 18.26
CA ALA A 121 24.93 -2.37 18.43
C ALA A 121 24.55 -1.16 19.31
N SER A 122 23.37 -0.58 19.08
CA SER A 122 22.86 0.55 19.86
C SER A 122 22.06 0.15 21.09
N GLY A 123 21.66 -1.12 21.20
CA GLY A 123 20.75 -1.61 22.25
C GLY A 123 19.34 -1.02 22.17
N THR A 124 19.00 -0.37 21.05
CA THR A 124 17.73 0.36 20.88
C THR A 124 16.66 -0.55 20.29
N ASP A 125 15.44 -0.49 20.81
CA ASP A 125 14.28 -1.13 20.19
C ASP A 125 13.86 -0.28 18.98
N VAL A 126 13.90 -0.87 17.79
CA VAL A 126 13.74 -0.14 16.52
C VAL A 126 12.40 -0.38 15.84
N ALA A 127 11.67 -1.46 16.19
CA ALA A 127 10.30 -1.70 15.76
C ALA A 127 9.60 -2.68 16.70
N MET A 128 8.27 -2.59 16.85
CA MET A 128 7.51 -3.50 17.70
C MET A 128 6.13 -3.81 17.11
N TRP A 129 5.67 -5.04 17.34
CA TRP A 129 4.27 -5.42 17.26
C TRP A 129 3.81 -5.97 18.61
N ALA A 130 2.61 -5.58 19.06
CA ALA A 130 2.07 -6.03 20.33
C ALA A 130 0.54 -6.14 20.29
N ARG A 131 0.00 -7.13 21.02
CA ARG A 131 -1.43 -7.31 21.22
C ARG A 131 -1.69 -7.89 22.61
N GLN A 132 -2.82 -7.53 23.20
CA GLN A 132 -3.29 -8.11 24.45
C GLN A 132 -4.81 -8.30 24.43
N GLY A 133 -5.31 -9.23 25.23
CA GLY A 133 -6.74 -9.55 25.33
C GLY A 133 -7.07 -10.36 26.58
N ASP A 134 -8.35 -10.44 26.92
CA ASP A 134 -8.87 -11.18 28.08
C ASP A 134 -9.20 -12.66 27.76
N ARG A 135 -8.87 -13.10 26.54
CA ARG A 135 -9.03 -14.46 26.03
C ARG A 135 -7.94 -14.74 25.01
N ASP A 136 -7.72 -16.02 24.71
CA ASP A 136 -6.86 -16.40 23.59
C ASP A 136 -7.40 -15.78 22.30
N PHE A 137 -6.58 -14.95 21.66
CA PHE A 137 -6.92 -14.19 20.47
C PHE A 137 -6.15 -14.65 19.23
N THR A 138 -5.36 -15.73 19.32
CA THR A 138 -4.51 -16.24 18.22
C THR A 138 -5.28 -16.51 16.94
N GLY A 139 -6.47 -17.11 17.03
CA GLY A 139 -7.34 -17.36 15.87
C GLY A 139 -7.87 -16.12 15.14
N GLY A 140 -7.60 -14.91 15.65
CA GLY A 140 -7.96 -13.64 15.02
C GLY A 140 -6.76 -12.73 14.75
N ILE A 141 -5.54 -13.25 14.78
CA ILE A 141 -4.33 -12.53 14.36
C ILE A 141 -3.98 -12.97 12.93
N PRO A 142 -3.66 -12.06 12.01
CA PRO A 142 -3.13 -12.46 10.71
C PRO A 142 -1.79 -13.17 10.88
N ASP A 143 -1.49 -14.15 10.02
CA ASP A 143 -0.22 -14.88 10.02
C ASP A 143 0.97 -13.98 9.69
N THR A 144 0.74 -12.78 9.15
CA THR A 144 1.76 -11.77 8.90
C THR A 144 1.46 -10.53 9.73
N VAL A 145 2.47 -10.00 10.42
CA VAL A 145 2.35 -8.83 11.27
C VAL A 145 3.44 -7.80 10.98
N LEU A 146 3.03 -6.54 10.89
CA LEU A 146 3.90 -5.40 10.66
C LEU A 146 4.32 -4.74 11.98
N PHE A 147 5.63 -4.67 12.18
CA PHE A 147 6.29 -4.03 13.30
C PHE A 147 6.44 -2.55 12.99
N SER A 148 6.06 -1.70 13.93
CA SER A 148 6.13 -0.25 13.77
C SER A 148 6.70 0.41 15.03
N GLN A 149 6.99 1.69 14.93
CA GLN A 149 7.64 2.46 16.00
C GLN A 149 6.66 3.30 16.81
N ARG A 150 5.35 3.13 16.58
CA ARG A 150 4.31 4.03 17.09
C ARG A 150 4.31 4.16 18.62
N THR A 151 4.76 3.14 19.32
CA THR A 151 4.78 3.07 20.79
C THR A 151 6.20 3.02 21.37
N LEU A 152 7.23 3.14 20.52
CA LEU A 152 8.62 3.15 20.95
C LEU A 152 9.10 4.59 21.22
N PRO A 153 10.05 4.78 22.16
CA PRO A 153 10.52 6.11 22.54
C PRO A 153 11.39 6.77 21.46
N SER A 154 12.09 5.97 20.67
CA SER A 154 12.93 6.44 19.56
C SER A 154 12.29 6.08 18.23
N TYR A 155 12.22 7.06 17.33
CA TYR A 155 12.01 6.78 15.92
C TYR A 155 13.36 6.45 15.28
N THR A 156 13.40 5.59 14.27
CA THR A 156 14.58 5.14 13.50
C THR A 156 14.27 4.99 12.01
N GLY A 157 13.00 5.07 11.61
CA GLY A 157 12.54 4.75 10.25
C GLY A 157 12.56 3.26 9.88
N ILE A 158 13.03 2.37 10.75
CA ILE A 158 13.04 0.92 10.54
C ILE A 158 11.65 0.32 10.81
N THR A 159 11.19 -0.57 9.93
CA THR A 159 10.02 -1.44 10.14
C THR A 159 10.45 -2.89 9.99
N ALA A 160 9.56 -3.82 10.35
CA ALA A 160 9.78 -5.22 10.03
C ALA A 160 8.46 -5.92 9.73
N LEU A 161 8.50 -6.90 8.84
CA LEU A 161 7.38 -7.75 8.56
C LEU A 161 7.75 -9.17 8.98
N ALA A 162 6.97 -9.79 9.86
CA ALA A 162 7.20 -11.18 10.25
C ALA A 162 6.00 -12.06 9.92
N ARG A 163 6.27 -13.29 9.47
CA ARG A 163 5.29 -14.36 9.38
C ARG A 163 5.36 -15.23 10.63
N VAL A 164 4.25 -15.33 11.34
CA VAL A 164 4.15 -15.98 12.64
C VAL A 164 3.21 -17.17 12.54
N ASP A 165 3.69 -18.35 12.94
CA ASP A 165 2.87 -19.55 13.11
C ASP A 165 2.19 -19.51 14.49
N TRP A 166 1.01 -18.90 14.54
CA TRP A 166 0.25 -18.76 15.80
C TRP A 166 -0.15 -20.10 16.42
N SER A 167 -0.13 -21.21 15.66
CA SER A 167 -0.38 -22.55 16.20
C SER A 167 0.75 -23.04 17.11
N ARG A 168 1.93 -22.41 17.04
CA ARG A 168 3.10 -22.70 17.87
C ARG A 168 3.16 -21.87 19.14
N ILE A 169 2.17 -21.04 19.41
CA ILE A 169 2.21 -20.16 20.57
C ILE A 169 2.30 -20.96 21.88
N ASP A 170 3.18 -20.53 22.77
CA ASP A 170 3.30 -21.06 24.12
C ASP A 170 3.04 -19.91 25.09
N TRP A 171 1.87 -19.92 25.72
CA TRP A 171 1.45 -18.86 26.63
C TRP A 171 2.20 -18.83 27.97
N ASN A 172 3.18 -19.74 28.19
CA ASN A 172 4.01 -19.77 29.39
C ASN A 172 5.30 -18.96 29.27
N ARG A 173 5.54 -18.24 28.15
CA ARG A 173 6.71 -17.37 27.96
C ARG A 173 6.44 -15.99 28.56
N THR A 174 6.37 -15.97 29.89
CA THR A 174 5.85 -14.85 30.69
C THR A 174 6.80 -13.67 30.84
N ALA A 175 8.09 -13.85 30.55
CA ALA A 175 9.08 -12.79 30.52
C ALA A 175 9.40 -12.42 29.07
N LEU A 176 9.43 -11.12 28.79
CA LEU A 176 10.04 -10.60 27.57
C LEU A 176 11.51 -11.02 27.54
N THR A 177 11.93 -11.68 26.46
CA THR A 177 13.34 -12.02 26.25
C THR A 177 14.18 -10.75 26.20
N THR A 178 15.44 -10.85 26.63
CA THR A 178 16.38 -9.72 26.68
C THR A 178 17.65 -10.05 25.91
N TYR A 179 17.48 -10.62 24.73
CA TYR A 179 18.59 -10.99 23.85
C TYR A 179 19.44 -9.77 23.51
N THR A 180 20.75 -9.99 23.55
CA THR A 180 21.80 -8.98 23.31
C THR A 180 22.83 -9.45 22.31
N ALA A 181 22.89 -10.75 22.00
CA ALA A 181 23.82 -11.34 21.06
C ALA A 181 23.10 -11.94 19.83
N PRO A 182 23.71 -11.86 18.63
CA PRO A 182 23.17 -12.49 17.41
C PRO A 182 23.00 -14.01 17.51
N ALA A 183 23.79 -14.69 18.34
CA ALA A 183 23.65 -16.13 18.57
C ALA A 183 22.38 -16.50 19.36
N GLU A 184 21.69 -15.52 19.97
CA GLU A 184 20.48 -15.76 20.74
C GLU A 184 19.21 -15.61 19.90
N ALA A 185 19.16 -14.57 19.04
CA ALA A 185 18.00 -14.25 18.21
C ALA A 185 18.32 -13.38 16.98
N GLY A 186 19.54 -13.49 16.45
CA GLY A 186 19.99 -12.71 15.30
C GLY A 186 19.24 -13.07 14.03
N ILE A 187 18.79 -12.05 13.30
CA ILE A 187 18.19 -12.16 11.97
C ILE A 187 19.30 -12.32 10.93
N GLU A 188 19.03 -13.09 9.87
CA GLU A 188 19.98 -13.25 8.76
C GLU A 188 20.19 -11.90 8.02
N PRO A 189 21.43 -11.51 7.69
CA PRO A 189 21.70 -10.24 7.01
C PRO A 189 20.98 -10.05 5.67
N ASP A 190 20.73 -11.14 4.93
CA ASP A 190 20.01 -11.09 3.64
C ASP A 190 18.50 -10.79 3.79
N ARG A 191 17.99 -10.82 5.03
CA ARG A 191 16.65 -10.39 5.41
C ARG A 191 16.59 -8.92 5.81
N VAL A 192 17.71 -8.22 5.81
CA VAL A 192 17.77 -6.78 6.08
C VAL A 192 17.85 -6.04 4.75
N LEU A 193 16.89 -5.15 4.52
CA LEU A 193 16.75 -4.39 3.28
C LEU A 193 17.10 -2.93 3.54
N THR A 194 18.04 -2.41 2.74
CA THR A 194 18.34 -0.98 2.74
C THR A 194 17.18 -0.17 2.17
N ARG A 195 17.17 1.14 2.42
CA ARG A 195 16.18 2.03 1.80
C ARG A 195 16.35 2.08 0.29
N GLU A 196 17.60 2.07 -0.17
CA GLU A 196 17.99 2.08 -1.56
C GLU A 196 17.48 0.80 -2.27
N ASP A 197 17.60 -0.37 -1.62
CA ASP A 197 17.03 -1.63 -2.10
C ASP A 197 15.51 -1.55 -2.23
N ILE A 198 14.85 -1.01 -1.20
CA ILE A 198 13.39 -0.82 -1.17
C ILE A 198 12.96 0.05 -2.35
N HIS A 199 13.61 1.20 -2.53
CA HIS A 199 13.30 2.14 -3.59
C HIS A 199 13.52 1.52 -4.97
N ALA A 200 14.70 0.94 -5.20
CA ALA A 200 15.06 0.38 -6.49
C ALA A 200 14.13 -0.76 -6.90
N ARG A 201 13.84 -1.69 -5.99
CA ARG A 201 13.00 -2.87 -6.27
C ARG A 201 11.53 -2.49 -6.47
N PHE A 202 10.99 -1.56 -5.68
CA PHE A 202 9.60 -1.12 -5.84
C PHE A 202 9.42 -0.30 -7.13
N ALA A 203 10.38 0.58 -7.44
CA ALA A 203 10.37 1.33 -8.70
C ALA A 203 10.49 0.41 -9.93
N ALA A 204 11.26 -0.68 -9.83
CA ALA A 204 11.44 -1.66 -10.90
C ALA A 204 10.26 -2.64 -11.08
N ALA A 205 9.16 -2.49 -10.32
CA ALA A 205 8.00 -3.39 -10.36
C ALA A 205 8.37 -4.87 -10.11
N ALA A 206 9.11 -5.15 -9.03
CA ALA A 206 9.38 -6.52 -8.60
C ALA A 206 8.09 -7.35 -8.45
N GLU A 207 8.20 -8.67 -8.63
CA GLU A 207 7.05 -9.57 -8.54
C GLU A 207 6.39 -9.48 -7.15
N PRO A 208 5.06 -9.26 -7.08
CA PRO A 208 4.37 -9.07 -5.81
C PRO A 208 4.30 -10.37 -5.01
N ALA A 209 4.35 -10.27 -3.68
CA ALA A 209 4.16 -11.40 -2.79
C ALA A 209 2.69 -11.85 -2.73
N VAL A 210 1.77 -10.91 -2.90
CA VAL A 210 0.32 -11.16 -2.91
C VAL A 210 -0.27 -10.60 -4.19
N ARG A 211 -1.06 -11.42 -4.90
CA ARG A 211 -1.82 -10.98 -6.07
C ARG A 211 -3.31 -11.12 -5.79
N LEU A 212 -4.01 -10.00 -5.87
CA LEU A 212 -5.47 -9.88 -5.84
C LEU A 212 -5.94 -9.47 -7.23
N THR A 213 -7.12 -9.94 -7.61
CA THR A 213 -7.73 -9.62 -8.91
C THR A 213 -9.04 -8.87 -8.73
N VAL A 214 -9.35 -7.98 -9.68
CA VAL A 214 -10.61 -7.24 -9.75
C VAL A 214 -11.27 -7.50 -11.10
N GLY A 215 -12.53 -7.95 -11.07
CA GLY A 215 -13.32 -8.18 -12.28
C GLY A 215 -14.72 -8.67 -11.96
N ALA A 216 -15.49 -8.94 -13.01
CA ALA A 216 -16.82 -9.51 -12.93
C ALA A 216 -16.71 -11.00 -12.58
N GLY A 217 -17.46 -11.42 -11.57
CA GLY A 217 -17.44 -12.81 -11.15
C GLY A 217 -17.93 -13.01 -9.72
N ALA A 218 -17.78 -14.25 -9.26
CA ALA A 218 -17.97 -14.56 -7.85
C ALA A 218 -16.70 -14.18 -7.09
N ALA A 219 -16.84 -13.31 -6.10
CA ALA A 219 -15.74 -12.94 -5.22
C ALA A 219 -15.20 -14.18 -4.47
N GLY A 220 -13.87 -14.24 -4.35
CA GLY A 220 -13.15 -15.29 -3.64
C GLY A 220 -12.10 -14.69 -2.71
N ALA A 221 -11.24 -15.52 -2.12
CA ALA A 221 -10.20 -15.05 -1.22
C ALA A 221 -9.20 -14.07 -1.88
N THR A 222 -9.01 -14.19 -3.19
CA THR A 222 -8.06 -13.38 -3.99
C THR A 222 -8.72 -12.70 -5.19
N HIS A 223 -10.05 -12.73 -5.29
CA HIS A 223 -10.81 -12.11 -6.38
C HIS A 223 -11.92 -11.24 -5.82
N PHE A 224 -12.03 -10.01 -6.32
CA PHE A 224 -12.96 -9.00 -5.85
C PHE A 224 -13.75 -8.42 -7.01
N ASN A 225 -14.97 -7.97 -6.71
CA ASN A 225 -15.83 -7.33 -7.71
C ASN A 225 -15.57 -5.81 -7.83
N SER A 226 -14.52 -5.30 -7.18
CA SER A 226 -14.19 -3.88 -7.14
C SER A 226 -12.80 -3.65 -6.51
N PHE A 227 -12.07 -2.65 -7.01
CA PHE A 227 -10.85 -2.12 -6.42
C PHE A 227 -11.08 -1.63 -4.99
N ALA A 228 -12.21 -0.94 -4.75
CA ALA A 228 -12.55 -0.49 -3.40
C ALA A 228 -12.68 -1.64 -2.40
N ALA A 229 -13.29 -2.77 -2.81
CA ALA A 229 -13.38 -3.96 -1.97
C ALA A 229 -11.99 -4.61 -1.76
N ALA A 230 -11.20 -4.73 -2.82
CA ALA A 230 -9.84 -5.29 -2.74
C ALA A 230 -8.94 -4.48 -1.80
N ILE A 231 -8.92 -3.15 -1.94
CA ILE A 231 -8.15 -2.25 -1.07
C ILE A 231 -8.61 -2.36 0.40
N ARG A 232 -9.92 -2.36 0.65
CA ARG A 232 -10.46 -2.49 2.02
C ARG A 232 -10.15 -3.83 2.65
N SER A 233 -9.99 -4.89 1.86
CA SER A 233 -9.59 -6.21 2.38
C SER A 233 -8.19 -6.19 3.01
N LEU A 234 -7.35 -5.23 2.61
CA LEU A 234 -6.02 -5.04 3.16
C LEU A 234 -6.03 -4.26 4.47
N TYR A 235 -7.14 -3.61 4.83
CA TYR A 235 -7.19 -2.77 6.02
C TYR A 235 -7.12 -3.59 7.30
N ARG A 236 -6.44 -3.04 8.29
CA ARG A 236 -6.39 -3.61 9.63
C ARG A 236 -7.79 -3.68 10.25
N THR A 237 -8.23 -4.89 10.58
CA THR A 237 -9.56 -5.12 11.14
C THR A 237 -9.74 -4.35 12.46
N GLY A 238 -10.88 -3.67 12.60
CA GLY A 238 -11.24 -2.94 13.82
C GLY A 238 -10.46 -1.63 14.04
N THR A 239 -9.63 -1.22 13.09
CA THR A 239 -8.91 0.06 13.15
C THR A 239 -9.62 1.09 12.27
N PRO A 240 -10.07 2.23 12.83
CA PRO A 240 -10.52 3.36 12.02
C PRO A 240 -9.40 3.79 11.07
N ILE A 241 -9.70 3.75 9.78
CA ILE A 241 -8.77 4.16 8.74
C ILE A 241 -8.93 5.66 8.53
N ALA A 242 -7.83 6.36 8.72
CA ALA A 242 -7.68 7.78 8.44
C ALA A 242 -6.36 7.98 7.70
N ARG A 243 -6.19 9.14 7.08
CA ARG A 243 -4.97 9.50 6.34
C ARG A 243 -3.67 9.39 7.17
N SER A 244 -3.75 9.46 8.51
CA SER A 244 -2.61 9.32 9.43
C SER A 244 -2.46 7.91 10.04
N THR A 245 -3.36 6.98 9.70
CA THR A 245 -3.34 5.62 10.24
C THR A 245 -2.18 4.85 9.64
N PHE A 246 -1.10 4.70 10.42
CA PHE A 246 0.00 3.81 10.09
C PHE A 246 0.28 2.84 11.26
N PRO A 247 0.48 1.54 10.98
CA PRO A 247 0.15 0.90 9.70
C PRO A 247 -1.38 0.84 9.48
N CYS A 248 -1.84 1.07 8.24
CA CYS A 248 -3.25 0.87 7.86
C CYS A 248 -3.55 -0.56 7.37
N SER A 249 -2.51 -1.35 7.08
CA SER A 249 -2.58 -2.76 6.72
C SER A 249 -1.67 -3.59 7.61
N ASP A 250 -2.10 -4.80 7.98
CA ASP A 250 -1.24 -5.75 8.69
C ASP A 250 -0.36 -6.57 7.72
N ILE A 251 -0.70 -6.57 6.42
CA ILE A 251 -0.06 -7.44 5.43
C ILE A 251 0.70 -6.66 4.35
N ALA A 252 0.28 -5.44 4.00
CA ALA A 252 0.94 -4.65 2.96
C ALA A 252 2.19 -3.96 3.54
N ALA A 253 3.36 -4.38 3.08
CA ALA A 253 4.68 -3.85 3.42
C ALA A 253 5.63 -4.08 2.24
N PHE A 254 6.86 -3.54 2.28
CA PHE A 254 7.76 -3.69 1.14
C PHE A 254 8.10 -5.16 0.87
N SER A 255 8.34 -5.93 1.93
CA SER A 255 8.69 -7.35 1.83
C SER A 255 7.48 -8.23 1.50
N ASN A 256 6.29 -7.65 1.46
CA ASN A 256 5.05 -8.33 1.10
C ASN A 256 4.16 -7.40 0.26
N GLN A 257 4.70 -7.00 -0.90
CA GLN A 257 4.00 -6.13 -1.83
C GLN A 257 2.71 -6.79 -2.31
N VAL A 258 1.66 -5.98 -2.47
CA VAL A 258 0.36 -6.44 -2.94
C VAL A 258 0.09 -5.85 -4.31
N LEU A 259 -0.20 -6.69 -5.30
CA LEU A 259 -0.75 -6.28 -6.58
C LEU A 259 -2.27 -6.48 -6.57
N ILE A 260 -3.00 -5.44 -6.93
CA ILE A 260 -4.43 -5.49 -7.24
C ILE A 260 -4.57 -5.26 -8.74
N GLU A 261 -4.89 -6.32 -9.49
CA GLU A 261 -4.88 -6.34 -10.95
C GLU A 261 -6.29 -6.46 -11.51
N CYS A 262 -6.68 -5.55 -12.39
CA CYS A 262 -7.92 -5.67 -13.15
C CYS A 262 -7.76 -6.76 -14.22
N VAL A 263 -8.72 -7.69 -14.28
CA VAL A 263 -8.70 -8.79 -15.25
C VAL A 263 -9.68 -8.61 -16.41
N ASP A 264 -10.58 -7.63 -16.30
CA ASP A 264 -11.62 -7.37 -17.29
C ASP A 264 -11.26 -6.17 -18.18
N ASP A 265 -11.50 -6.32 -19.48
CA ASP A 265 -11.42 -5.19 -20.42
C ASP A 265 -12.58 -4.20 -20.17
N GLY A 266 -12.30 -2.91 -20.33
CA GLY A 266 -13.28 -1.83 -20.21
C GLY A 266 -13.82 -1.63 -18.78
N TRP A 267 -13.11 -2.12 -17.76
CA TRP A 267 -13.56 -2.01 -16.37
C TRP A 267 -13.73 -0.54 -15.95
N SER A 268 -14.89 -0.21 -15.40
CA SER A 268 -15.14 1.11 -14.84
C SER A 268 -15.80 1.02 -13.47
N GLU A 269 -15.20 1.70 -12.49
CA GLU A 269 -15.65 1.66 -11.11
C GLU A 269 -15.83 3.07 -10.53
N GLU A 270 -16.99 3.27 -9.92
CA GLU A 270 -17.24 4.41 -9.05
C GLU A 270 -16.59 4.17 -7.69
N MET A 271 -15.61 5.01 -7.34
CA MET A 271 -14.92 4.94 -6.08
C MET A 271 -15.78 5.58 -4.98
N PRO A 272 -15.92 4.95 -3.81
CA PRO A 272 -16.73 5.50 -2.73
C PRO A 272 -16.04 6.71 -2.10
N ALA A 273 -16.75 7.84 -1.99
CA ALA A 273 -16.32 8.96 -1.17
C ALA A 273 -16.32 8.56 0.31
N LEU A 274 -15.17 8.53 0.98
CA LEU A 274 -15.09 8.22 2.40
C LEU A 274 -15.07 9.50 3.24
N ARG A 275 -16.18 9.80 3.91
CA ARG A 275 -16.18 10.85 4.93
C ARG A 275 -15.65 10.29 6.25
N SER A 276 -14.35 10.44 6.50
CA SER A 276 -13.73 10.09 7.79
C SER A 276 -13.05 11.32 8.39
N GLY A 277 -13.48 11.74 9.59
CA GLY A 277 -12.69 12.66 10.42
C GLY A 277 -12.70 14.16 10.06
N GLY A 278 -13.59 14.64 9.19
CA GLY A 278 -13.75 16.08 8.91
C GLY A 278 -12.96 16.60 7.71
N ILE A 279 -12.22 15.72 7.05
CA ILE A 279 -11.75 15.89 5.67
C ILE A 279 -12.51 14.83 4.85
N ASP A 280 -13.00 15.17 3.66
CA ASP A 280 -13.53 14.16 2.74
C ASP A 280 -12.32 13.34 2.26
N GLU A 281 -12.05 12.18 2.87
CA GLU A 281 -10.89 11.36 2.54
C GLU A 281 -11.25 10.43 1.37
N GLY A 282 -10.37 10.31 0.37
CA GLY A 282 -10.55 9.32 -0.68
C GLY A 282 -10.38 7.91 -0.13
N LEU A 283 -10.45 6.92 -1.01
CA LEU A 283 -10.07 5.57 -0.59
C LEU A 283 -8.56 5.52 -0.31
N LEU A 284 -8.18 5.21 0.95
CA LEU A 284 -6.79 5.15 1.39
C LEU A 284 -6.07 3.94 0.78
N VAL A 285 -5.04 4.17 -0.03
CA VAL A 285 -4.18 3.11 -0.56
C VAL A 285 -3.13 2.72 0.51
N PRO A 286 -3.07 1.45 0.94
CA PRO A 286 -2.06 0.98 1.89
C PRO A 286 -0.62 1.07 1.32
N PRO A 287 0.41 1.03 2.18
CA PRO A 287 1.80 1.07 1.73
C PRO A 287 2.15 -0.15 0.87
N PHE A 288 2.96 0.07 -0.16
CA PHE A 288 3.47 -0.93 -1.09
C PHE A 288 2.39 -1.73 -1.84
N VAL A 289 1.26 -1.08 -2.11
CA VAL A 289 0.21 -1.60 -2.98
C VAL A 289 0.40 -1.07 -4.41
N THR A 290 0.33 -1.99 -5.37
CA THR A 290 0.24 -1.68 -6.81
C THR A 290 -1.21 -1.86 -7.27
N LEU A 291 -1.79 -0.82 -7.87
CA LEU A 291 -3.06 -0.91 -8.60
C LEU A 291 -2.74 -0.98 -10.09
N ARG A 292 -3.16 -2.03 -10.78
CA ARG A 292 -2.90 -2.21 -12.22
C ARG A 292 -4.20 -2.40 -12.99
N GLY A 293 -4.42 -1.57 -14.00
CA GLY A 293 -5.51 -1.72 -14.96
C GLY A 293 -5.08 -2.44 -16.23
N ARG A 294 -5.92 -2.38 -17.26
CA ARG A 294 -5.68 -2.94 -18.60
C ARG A 294 -5.50 -1.87 -19.69
N GLY A 295 -5.24 -0.64 -19.29
CA GLY A 295 -5.13 0.55 -20.15
C GLY A 295 -6.47 1.24 -20.41
N ASP A 296 -7.57 0.49 -20.39
CA ASP A 296 -8.95 0.99 -20.52
C ASP A 296 -9.73 0.95 -19.19
N THR A 297 -9.07 0.52 -18.10
CA THR A 297 -9.62 0.56 -16.75
C THR A 297 -9.80 2.00 -16.28
N ARG A 298 -10.96 2.33 -15.71
CA ARG A 298 -11.29 3.67 -15.22
C ARG A 298 -11.81 3.66 -13.79
N LEU A 299 -11.14 4.39 -12.90
CA LEU A 299 -11.61 4.69 -11.56
C LEU A 299 -12.12 6.12 -11.51
N PHE A 300 -13.34 6.34 -11.03
CA PHE A 300 -13.90 7.69 -10.98
C PHE A 300 -14.61 8.01 -9.67
N LEU A 301 -14.57 9.28 -9.26
CA LEU A 301 -15.40 9.79 -8.17
C LEU A 301 -16.49 10.70 -8.76
N PRO A 302 -17.78 10.49 -8.46
CA PRO A 302 -18.83 11.37 -8.93
C PRO A 302 -18.74 12.73 -8.22
N ASP A 303 -19.45 13.74 -8.74
CA ASP A 303 -19.57 15.00 -8.01
C ASP A 303 -20.38 14.79 -6.73
N THR A 304 -19.68 14.79 -5.59
CA THR A 304 -20.28 14.70 -4.26
C THR A 304 -20.45 16.08 -3.61
N GLY A 305 -20.13 17.17 -4.33
CA GLY A 305 -20.04 18.53 -3.81
C GLY A 305 -18.84 18.78 -2.88
N GLY A 306 -18.09 17.73 -2.53
CA GLY A 306 -16.91 17.77 -1.66
C GLY A 306 -15.60 17.89 -2.42
N THR A 307 -14.49 17.90 -1.67
CA THR A 307 -13.11 17.94 -2.20
C THR A 307 -12.37 16.62 -2.08
N ALA A 308 -13.12 15.53 -1.84
CA ALA A 308 -12.54 14.20 -1.71
C ALA A 308 -11.73 13.82 -2.96
N PRO A 309 -10.55 13.20 -2.76
CA PRO A 309 -9.85 12.59 -3.86
C PRO A 309 -10.50 11.26 -4.26
N VAL A 310 -10.29 10.81 -5.51
CA VAL A 310 -10.67 9.44 -5.92
C VAL A 310 -9.86 8.43 -5.11
N LEU A 311 -8.54 8.66 -5.03
CA LEU A 311 -7.59 7.88 -4.23
C LEU A 311 -6.77 8.79 -3.32
N GLU A 312 -6.64 8.37 -2.06
CA GLU A 312 -5.74 8.97 -1.07
C GLU A 312 -4.56 8.01 -0.88
N ALA A 313 -3.35 8.39 -1.28
CA ALA A 313 -2.20 7.50 -1.30
C ALA A 313 -1.00 8.12 -0.56
N PRO A 314 -1.05 8.22 0.79
CA PRO A 314 -0.06 8.95 1.58
C PRO A 314 1.26 8.18 1.79
N PHE A 315 1.33 6.91 1.38
CA PHE A 315 2.47 6.02 1.58
C PHE A 315 3.14 5.66 0.25
N SER A 316 4.08 4.71 0.26
CA SER A 316 4.60 4.13 -0.99
C SER A 316 3.48 3.41 -1.73
N PHE A 317 3.31 3.66 -3.02
CA PHE A 317 2.28 3.03 -3.83
C PHE A 317 2.67 3.04 -5.32
N ARG A 318 1.98 2.22 -6.10
CA ARG A 318 2.13 2.20 -7.55
C ARG A 318 0.77 2.15 -8.24
N ILE A 319 0.62 2.87 -9.35
CA ILE A 319 -0.57 2.84 -10.20
C ILE A 319 -0.12 2.66 -11.65
N GLU A 320 -0.72 1.70 -12.36
CA GLU A 320 -0.35 1.33 -13.71
C GLU A 320 -1.56 1.19 -14.63
N ASP A 321 -1.41 1.61 -15.89
CA ASP A 321 -2.27 1.25 -17.02
C ASP A 321 -3.76 1.51 -16.75
N MET A 322 -4.12 2.72 -16.31
CA MET A 322 -5.51 3.08 -16.02
C MET A 322 -5.78 4.58 -16.11
N GLU A 323 -7.06 4.92 -16.08
CA GLU A 323 -7.57 6.26 -15.94
C GLU A 323 -8.08 6.54 -14.52
N ILE A 324 -7.73 7.70 -13.98
CA ILE A 324 -8.29 8.22 -12.72
C ILE A 324 -9.01 9.53 -13.01
N GLU A 325 -10.31 9.55 -12.76
CA GLU A 325 -11.17 10.68 -13.06
C GLU A 325 -11.82 11.27 -11.81
N ASN A 326 -11.62 12.56 -11.56
CA ASN A 326 -12.46 13.30 -10.62
C ASN A 326 -13.55 14.04 -11.39
N ARG A 327 -14.83 13.72 -11.12
CA ARG A 327 -15.99 14.45 -11.69
C ARG A 327 -16.50 15.58 -10.79
N GLY A 328 -15.98 15.70 -9.58
CA GLY A 328 -16.31 16.72 -8.59
C GLY A 328 -15.25 17.82 -8.51
N ARG A 329 -14.99 18.31 -7.29
CA ARG A 329 -14.14 19.47 -7.01
C ARG A 329 -12.76 19.12 -6.45
N GLY A 330 -12.55 17.85 -6.09
CA GLY A 330 -11.38 17.32 -5.38
C GLY A 330 -10.33 16.70 -6.30
N TYR A 331 -9.34 16.01 -5.76
CA TYR A 331 -8.24 15.46 -6.58
C TYR A 331 -8.63 14.19 -7.35
N ALA A 332 -8.05 13.93 -8.50
CA ALA A 332 -8.01 12.56 -9.02
C ALA A 332 -7.16 11.70 -8.07
N LEU A 333 -5.97 12.17 -7.73
CA LEU A 333 -5.06 11.49 -6.83
C LEU A 333 -4.47 12.47 -5.83
N HIS A 334 -4.52 12.12 -4.55
CA HIS A 334 -3.92 12.93 -3.50
C HIS A 334 -2.85 12.14 -2.76
N ILE A 335 -1.66 12.73 -2.68
CA ILE A 335 -0.46 12.13 -2.11
C ILE A 335 0.06 13.07 -1.04
N ASP A 336 -0.52 13.00 0.14
CA ASP A 336 -0.17 13.93 1.20
C ASP A 336 -0.32 13.14 2.52
N ASN A 337 0.47 13.39 3.57
CA ASN A 337 0.57 12.63 4.86
C ASN A 337 1.67 11.57 4.98
N ALA A 338 2.93 11.97 4.83
CA ALA A 338 4.02 11.22 5.43
C ALA A 338 4.94 12.04 6.35
N ASN A 339 4.56 13.28 6.68
CA ASN A 339 5.28 14.13 7.65
C ASN A 339 5.30 13.55 9.05
N GLY A 340 4.27 12.77 9.39
CA GLY A 340 4.20 12.08 10.67
C GLY A 340 5.09 10.84 10.77
N LEU A 341 5.40 10.23 9.61
CA LEU A 341 6.24 9.05 9.53
C LEU A 341 7.71 9.45 9.44
N SER A 342 8.11 10.23 8.45
CA SER A 342 9.50 10.69 8.38
C SER A 342 9.76 11.77 9.44
N ARG A 343 10.51 11.42 10.50
CA ARG A 343 10.88 12.33 11.59
C ARG A 343 12.39 12.50 11.63
N ARG A 344 12.85 13.64 12.17
CA ARG A 344 14.25 13.80 12.52
C ARG A 344 14.59 12.88 13.70
N ASP A 345 15.69 12.15 13.65
CA ASP A 345 16.23 11.46 14.83
C ASP A 345 16.51 12.52 15.89
N GLU A 346 16.00 12.29 17.09
CA GLU A 346 16.24 13.18 18.21
C GLU A 346 17.66 13.00 18.77
N ARG A 347 18.36 11.89 18.45
CA ARG A 347 19.69 11.55 19.00
C ARG A 347 20.82 12.28 18.28
N ASP A 348 20.83 12.28 16.95
CA ASP A 348 21.92 12.85 16.14
C ASP A 348 21.45 13.93 15.15
N GLY A 349 20.14 14.18 15.07
CA GLY A 349 19.56 15.13 14.13
C GLY A 349 19.57 14.65 12.68
N ALA A 350 19.92 13.39 12.39
CA ALA A 350 19.79 12.80 11.07
C ALA A 350 18.30 12.63 10.74
N SER A 351 17.89 12.90 9.50
CA SER A 351 16.51 12.64 9.11
C SER A 351 16.27 11.15 8.96
N LEU A 352 15.38 10.60 9.80
CA LEU A 352 14.99 9.20 9.75
C LEU A 352 13.83 9.07 8.80
N ARG A 353 14.08 8.31 7.75
CA ARG A 353 13.22 8.27 6.58
C ARG A 353 12.37 7.02 6.68
N PHE A 354 11.05 7.19 6.62
CA PHE A 354 10.24 6.14 6.04
C PHE A 354 10.45 6.22 4.51
N PRO A 355 10.91 5.16 3.84
CA PRO A 355 11.15 5.19 2.41
C PRO A 355 9.82 5.33 1.67
N LEU A 356 9.66 6.46 0.97
CA LEU A 356 8.44 6.78 0.23
C LEU A 356 8.75 6.76 -1.26
N VAL A 357 8.03 5.90 -1.97
CA VAL A 357 8.10 5.79 -3.42
C VAL A 357 6.70 5.79 -4.00
N SER A 358 6.41 6.77 -4.84
CA SER A 358 5.15 6.84 -5.58
C SER A 358 5.46 6.64 -7.06
N VAL A 359 4.88 5.61 -7.67
CA VAL A 359 5.05 5.36 -9.11
C VAL A 359 3.71 5.42 -9.81
N MET A 360 3.64 6.21 -10.87
CA MET A 360 2.50 6.28 -11.79
C MET A 360 3.02 5.97 -13.18
N LYS A 361 2.54 4.88 -13.79
CA LYS A 361 2.99 4.43 -15.12
C LYS A 361 1.80 4.29 -16.05
N ASN A 362 1.83 4.93 -17.22
CA ASN A 362 0.75 4.91 -18.20
C ASN A 362 -0.62 5.29 -17.59
N VAL A 363 -0.62 6.29 -16.68
CA VAL A 363 -1.84 6.75 -16.01
C VAL A 363 -2.39 7.98 -16.72
N ARG A 364 -3.68 7.95 -17.06
CA ARG A 364 -4.43 9.10 -17.58
C ARG A 364 -5.20 9.77 -16.45
N PHE A 365 -4.90 11.02 -16.16
CA PHE A 365 -5.62 11.80 -15.15
C PHE A 365 -6.70 12.66 -15.82
N VAL A 366 -7.94 12.59 -15.34
CA VAL A 366 -9.07 13.34 -15.92
C VAL A 366 -9.74 14.20 -14.84
N GLY A 367 -9.82 15.51 -15.08
CA GLY A 367 -10.42 16.48 -14.16
C GLY A 367 -11.71 17.06 -14.69
N SER A 368 -12.66 17.32 -13.80
CA SER A 368 -13.96 17.89 -14.16
C SER A 368 -13.90 19.40 -14.47
N PRO A 369 -14.94 19.96 -15.11
CA PRO A 369 -15.13 21.42 -15.20
C PRO A 369 -15.43 22.10 -13.86
N LEU A 370 -15.73 21.31 -12.82
CA LEU A 370 -15.99 21.78 -11.46
C LEU A 370 -14.75 21.68 -10.56
N GLN A 371 -13.63 21.19 -11.09
CA GLN A 371 -12.37 20.98 -10.38
C GLN A 371 -11.90 22.29 -9.72
N GLN A 372 -11.75 22.30 -8.38
CA GLN A 372 -11.29 23.48 -7.63
C GLN A 372 -9.87 23.32 -7.04
N THR A 373 -9.39 22.07 -6.97
CA THR A 373 -8.05 21.72 -6.48
C THR A 373 -7.12 21.35 -7.63
N TRP A 374 -5.90 20.91 -7.29
CA TRP A 374 -5.03 20.23 -8.24
C TRP A 374 -5.68 18.94 -8.73
N LEU A 375 -5.38 18.52 -9.97
CA LEU A 375 -5.80 17.20 -10.45
C LEU A 375 -5.03 16.10 -9.71
N GLN A 376 -3.73 16.29 -9.54
CA GLN A 376 -2.92 15.56 -8.57
C GLN A 376 -2.27 16.55 -7.59
N GLY A 377 -2.54 16.36 -6.29
CA GLY A 377 -1.88 17.09 -5.22
C GLY A 377 -0.84 16.22 -4.54
N CYS A 378 0.37 16.76 -4.31
CA CYS A 378 1.40 16.06 -3.56
C CYS A 378 2.12 16.95 -2.55
N GLY A 379 2.16 16.49 -1.29
CA GLY A 379 3.06 16.97 -0.25
C GLY A 379 4.31 16.10 -0.15
N LEU A 380 5.39 16.50 -0.82
CA LEU A 380 6.65 15.75 -0.79
C LEU A 380 7.22 15.71 0.64
N SER A 381 7.51 14.50 1.08
CA SER A 381 8.16 14.23 2.37
C SER A 381 9.67 14.03 2.20
N ASN A 382 10.39 13.88 3.31
CA ASN A 382 11.85 13.71 3.33
C ASN A 382 12.31 12.54 2.46
N GLY A 383 13.09 12.84 1.42
CA GLY A 383 13.67 11.83 0.52
C GLY A 383 12.64 11.04 -0.30
N HIS A 384 11.41 11.56 -0.45
CA HIS A 384 10.35 10.93 -1.26
C HIS A 384 10.78 10.90 -2.74
N LEU A 385 10.76 9.71 -3.34
CA LEU A 385 10.90 9.52 -4.77
C LEU A 385 9.51 9.41 -5.42
N MET A 386 9.21 10.30 -6.36
CA MET A 386 8.02 10.23 -7.20
C MET A 386 8.42 10.01 -8.65
N VAL A 387 7.85 9.01 -9.30
CA VAL A 387 8.08 8.71 -10.72
C VAL A 387 6.74 8.73 -11.46
N MET A 388 6.70 9.49 -12.54
CA MET A 388 5.58 9.57 -13.48
C MET A 388 6.12 9.22 -14.85
N GLU A 389 5.69 8.10 -15.41
CA GLU A 389 6.20 7.56 -16.68
C GLU A 389 5.03 7.32 -17.64
N GLY A 390 5.07 7.90 -18.85
CA GLY A 390 4.00 7.69 -19.83
C GLY A 390 2.64 8.24 -19.39
N CYS A 391 2.61 9.18 -18.44
CA CYS A 391 1.37 9.74 -17.91
C CYS A 391 0.80 10.83 -18.82
N THR A 392 -0.51 10.97 -18.81
CA THR A 392 -1.22 12.04 -19.52
C THR A 392 -2.27 12.70 -18.64
N SER A 393 -2.72 13.88 -19.03
CA SER A 393 -3.78 14.59 -18.31
C SER A 393 -4.76 15.28 -19.24
N GLU A 394 -6.03 15.25 -18.86
CA GLU A 394 -7.11 16.05 -19.43
C GLU A 394 -7.84 16.75 -18.29
N ALA A 395 -7.56 18.04 -18.09
CA ALA A 395 -8.36 18.85 -17.18
C ALA A 395 -9.53 19.48 -17.96
N ALA A 396 -10.65 19.77 -17.30
CA ALA A 396 -11.71 20.61 -17.88
C ALA A 396 -11.91 21.95 -17.15
N ALA A 397 -11.29 22.14 -15.96
CA ALA A 397 -11.21 23.42 -15.25
C ALA A 397 -10.18 23.44 -14.10
N ALA A 398 -9.20 22.52 -14.09
CA ALA A 398 -8.33 22.36 -12.93
C ALA A 398 -7.51 23.63 -12.65
N LYS A 399 -7.32 23.96 -11.37
CA LYS A 399 -6.48 25.10 -10.98
C LYS A 399 -5.05 24.93 -11.50
N ASN A 400 -4.50 23.72 -11.37
CA ASN A 400 -3.31 23.21 -12.04
C ASN A 400 -3.44 21.69 -12.16
N ILE A 401 -2.70 21.09 -13.08
CA ILE A 401 -2.73 19.63 -13.26
C ILE A 401 -1.97 18.97 -12.10
N PHE A 402 -0.69 19.31 -11.92
CA PHE A 402 0.14 18.81 -10.83
C PHE A 402 0.50 19.91 -9.85
N GLY A 403 0.16 19.73 -8.57
CA GLY A 403 0.61 20.60 -7.49
C GLY A 403 1.55 19.84 -6.58
N ILE A 404 2.82 20.22 -6.60
CA ILE A 404 3.85 19.64 -5.74
C ILE A 404 4.21 20.70 -4.72
N HIS A 405 3.94 20.43 -3.45
CA HIS A 405 4.36 21.28 -2.36
C HIS A 405 5.30 20.53 -1.44
N ASN A 406 6.16 21.29 -0.76
CA ASN A 406 6.88 20.74 0.36
C ASN A 406 5.97 20.58 1.57
N SER A 407 6.38 19.68 2.43
CA SER A 407 5.78 19.51 3.73
C SER A 407 6.52 20.28 4.83
N PRO A 408 5.85 20.63 5.95
CA PRO A 408 6.53 21.22 7.09
C PRO A 408 7.66 20.30 7.60
N ALA A 409 8.76 20.91 8.06
CA ALA A 409 9.87 20.22 8.73
C ALA A 409 10.64 19.18 7.89
N THR A 410 10.48 19.18 6.58
CA THR A 410 11.35 18.40 5.69
C THR A 410 12.76 19.01 5.63
N THR A 411 13.79 18.22 5.85
CA THR A 411 15.20 18.61 5.69
C THR A 411 15.84 18.02 4.44
N ASP A 412 15.27 16.92 3.94
CA ASP A 412 15.87 16.12 2.88
C ASP A 412 15.10 16.34 1.59
N PRO A 413 15.78 16.65 0.49
CA PRO A 413 15.11 16.89 -0.77
C PRO A 413 14.48 15.58 -1.27
N GLY A 414 13.17 15.59 -1.43
CA GLY A 414 12.47 14.67 -2.32
C GLY A 414 12.84 14.90 -3.79
N ARG A 415 12.63 13.89 -4.62
CA ARG A 415 12.92 13.87 -6.05
C ARG A 415 11.67 13.47 -6.83
N VAL A 416 11.39 14.20 -7.89
CA VAL A 416 10.29 13.95 -8.81
C VAL A 416 10.86 13.70 -10.20
N GLU A 417 10.48 12.61 -10.84
CA GLU A 417 10.86 12.27 -12.19
C GLU A 417 9.61 12.22 -13.07
N ILE A 418 9.59 13.05 -14.11
CA ILE A 418 8.54 13.06 -15.13
C ILE A 418 9.18 12.59 -16.43
N LEU A 419 8.79 11.40 -16.86
CA LEU A 419 9.39 10.64 -17.95
C LEU A 419 8.34 10.37 -19.02
N ASP A 420 8.65 10.69 -20.27
CA ASP A 420 7.82 10.38 -21.44
C ASP A 420 6.33 10.71 -21.27
N SER A 421 6.02 11.79 -20.53
CA SER A 421 4.67 12.16 -20.12
C SER A 421 4.20 13.41 -20.86
N THR A 422 2.88 13.57 -21.01
CA THR A 422 2.29 14.73 -21.69
C THR A 422 1.23 15.38 -20.82
N PHE A 423 1.51 16.59 -20.36
CA PHE A 423 0.61 17.37 -19.53
C PHE A 423 0.34 18.71 -20.22
N ASN A 424 -0.73 18.71 -21.01
CA ASN A 424 -1.12 19.85 -21.83
C ASN A 424 -2.28 20.60 -21.18
N ASP A 425 -2.22 21.92 -21.33
CA ASP A 425 -3.09 22.92 -20.74
C ASP A 425 -3.76 23.80 -21.81
N ALA A 426 -3.69 23.38 -23.08
CA ALA A 426 -4.20 24.15 -24.22
C ALA A 426 -5.65 24.61 -24.04
N ASP A 427 -6.44 23.89 -23.24
CA ASP A 427 -7.84 24.21 -22.95
C ASP A 427 -8.04 25.16 -21.74
N PHE A 428 -7.00 25.52 -20.97
CA PHE A 428 -7.10 26.43 -19.81
C PHE A 428 -6.12 27.60 -19.85
N PRO A 429 -6.56 28.78 -20.32
CA PRO A 429 -5.75 29.99 -20.24
C PRO A 429 -5.59 30.42 -18.77
N GLY A 430 -4.52 29.95 -18.11
CA GLY A 430 -4.11 30.41 -16.78
C GLY A 430 -3.69 29.33 -15.79
N ALA A 431 -4.04 28.07 -16.03
CA ALA A 431 -3.54 26.95 -15.23
C ALA A 431 -2.06 26.69 -15.56
N ALA A 432 -1.44 25.79 -14.81
CA ALA A 432 -0.14 25.26 -15.14
C ALA A 432 -0.23 23.73 -15.20
N ALA A 433 0.52 23.14 -16.13
CA ALA A 433 0.76 21.71 -16.14
C ALA A 433 1.43 21.28 -14.82
N LEU A 434 2.46 22.04 -14.39
CA LEU A 434 3.16 21.78 -13.13
C LEU A 434 3.25 23.05 -12.30
N GLN A 435 2.71 22.98 -11.09
CA GLN A 435 2.88 23.99 -10.05
C GLN A 435 3.80 23.46 -8.96
N LEU A 436 4.94 24.14 -8.79
CA LEU A 436 5.89 23.90 -7.71
C LEU A 436 5.65 24.94 -6.61
N VAL A 437 5.12 24.50 -5.47
CA VAL A 437 4.70 25.38 -4.37
C VAL A 437 5.66 25.24 -3.20
N THR A 438 6.19 26.38 -2.74
CA THR A 438 6.96 26.43 -1.51
C THR A 438 6.04 26.95 -0.40
N SER A 439 5.38 26.05 0.32
CA SER A 439 4.48 26.39 1.43
C SER A 439 5.24 26.64 2.74
N PHE A 440 6.44 26.07 2.88
CA PHE A 440 7.30 26.23 4.06
C PHE A 440 8.76 26.51 3.67
N ALA A 441 9.52 27.16 4.54
CA ALA A 441 10.96 27.34 4.33
C ALA A 441 11.66 25.98 4.38
N GLN A 442 12.47 25.68 3.37
CA GLN A 442 13.32 24.49 3.29
C GLN A 442 14.78 24.90 3.15
N GLY A 443 15.65 24.19 3.86
CA GLY A 443 17.10 24.37 3.72
C GLY A 443 17.64 23.78 2.41
N THR A 444 16.99 22.74 1.88
CA THR A 444 17.41 22.03 0.67
C THR A 444 16.25 21.95 -0.33
N PRO A 445 16.42 22.43 -1.57
CA PRO A 445 15.40 22.34 -2.60
C PRO A 445 15.11 20.91 -3.04
N HIS A 446 13.85 20.58 -3.27
CA HIS A 446 13.45 19.37 -4.00
C HIS A 446 14.00 19.35 -5.43
N GLU A 447 14.23 18.16 -5.98
CA GLU A 447 14.66 17.97 -7.36
C GLU A 447 13.48 17.57 -8.24
N VAL A 448 13.33 18.19 -9.40
CA VAL A 448 12.35 17.80 -10.41
C VAL A 448 13.09 17.59 -11.72
N ALA A 449 13.08 16.38 -12.24
CA ALA A 449 13.68 16.03 -13.52
C ALA A 449 12.59 15.75 -14.55
N VAL A 450 12.68 16.40 -15.72
CA VAL A 450 11.72 16.23 -16.81
C VAL A 450 12.43 15.72 -18.05
N ARG A 451 12.07 14.54 -18.55
CA ARG A 451 12.74 13.87 -19.67
C ARG A 451 11.73 13.29 -20.65
N GLY A 452 11.95 13.48 -21.95
CA GLY A 452 11.06 12.97 -23.00
C GLY A 452 9.60 13.47 -22.90
N SER A 453 9.34 14.48 -22.08
CA SER A 453 7.99 14.88 -21.69
C SER A 453 7.61 16.23 -22.29
N THR A 454 6.32 16.45 -22.50
CA THR A 454 5.75 17.73 -22.93
C THR A 454 4.96 18.32 -21.78
N LEU A 455 5.37 19.50 -21.32
CA LEU A 455 4.70 20.27 -20.26
C LEU A 455 4.36 21.66 -20.80
N ASP A 456 3.08 21.98 -20.94
CA ASP A 456 2.66 23.25 -21.56
C ASP A 456 3.09 24.47 -20.74
N ARG A 457 3.05 24.37 -19.40
CA ARG A 457 3.44 25.46 -18.51
C ARG A 457 3.89 24.96 -17.14
N ILE A 458 5.04 25.45 -16.70
CA ILE A 458 5.55 25.25 -15.33
C ILE A 458 5.49 26.58 -14.60
N VAL A 459 4.90 26.61 -13.41
CA VAL A 459 4.89 27.79 -12.55
C VAL A 459 5.46 27.46 -11.18
N SER A 460 6.37 28.30 -10.70
CA SER A 460 6.82 28.28 -9.31
C SER A 460 6.04 29.31 -8.50
N GLY A 461 5.37 28.88 -7.45
CA GLY A 461 4.73 29.76 -6.48
C GLY A 461 5.51 29.76 -5.17
N SER A 462 6.11 30.90 -4.78
CA SER A 462 6.68 31.03 -3.45
C SER A 462 5.71 31.76 -2.53
N ALA A 463 5.27 31.12 -1.44
CA ALA A 463 4.64 31.86 -0.35
C ALA A 463 5.67 32.64 0.50
N ALA A 464 6.97 32.29 0.40
CA ALA A 464 7.99 32.74 1.36
C ALA A 464 9.38 33.13 0.77
N GLY A 465 9.50 33.35 -0.55
CA GLY A 465 10.70 34.00 -1.12
C GLY A 465 12.00 33.18 -1.24
N ALA A 466 11.95 31.85 -1.12
CA ALA A 466 13.09 30.95 -1.33
C ALA A 466 12.81 29.93 -2.45
N SER A 467 13.82 29.62 -3.27
CA SER A 467 13.75 28.64 -4.36
C SER A 467 13.81 27.22 -3.79
N ALA A 468 12.66 26.58 -3.56
CA ALA A 468 12.59 25.23 -3.00
C ALA A 468 12.60 24.10 -4.03
N PHE A 469 12.80 24.41 -5.32
CA PHE A 469 12.89 23.39 -6.37
C PHE A 469 14.02 23.70 -7.34
N VAL A 470 14.72 22.65 -7.77
CA VAL A 470 15.66 22.68 -8.90
C VAL A 470 15.04 21.85 -10.03
N LEU A 471 14.78 22.50 -11.16
CA LEU A 471 14.37 21.83 -12.39
C LEU A 471 15.64 21.38 -13.13
N VAL A 472 15.75 20.08 -13.40
CA VAL A 472 16.91 19.43 -14.01
C VAL A 472 16.59 18.86 -15.38
#